data_AF-A0A9X1KWN1-F1
#
_entry.id   AF-A0A9X1KWN1-F1
#
_cell.length_a   1.000
_cell.length_b   1.000
_cell.length_c   1.000
_cell.angle_alpha   90.00
_cell.angle_beta   90.00
_cell.angle_gamma   90.00
#
_symmetry.space_group_name_H-M   'P 1'
#
loop_
_entity.id
_entity.type
_entity.pdbx_description
1 polymer ?
#
loop_
_entity_poly.entity_id
_entity_poly.type
_entity_poly.pdbx_seq_one_letter_code
_entity_poly.pdbx_strand_id
1 'polypeptide(L)'
;MNQATTRRHMHADSDVLMQKLEFIMESPTERNRYKRLKSYKDKLNFLKNHFIMSDMAIRLLERQYLLSPDSQEELMNKVDQIISRMES
;
A
#
# COMPACT_ATOMS: atom_id res chain seq x y z
N MET A 1 32.91 6.91 6.45
CA MET A 1 31.60 7.33 7.00
C MET A 1 30.49 6.72 6.15
N ASN A 2 29.48 6.16 6.80
CA ASN A 2 28.61 5.07 6.34
C ASN A 2 27.52 5.51 5.35
N GLN A 3 27.49 4.94 4.14
CA GLN A 3 26.35 5.02 3.20
C GLN A 3 25.43 3.78 3.25
N ALA A 4 25.74 2.79 4.11
CA ALA A 4 25.02 1.51 4.14
C ALA A 4 23.73 1.52 4.99
N THR A 5 23.52 2.53 5.83
CA THR A 5 22.41 2.55 6.79
C THR A 5 21.07 3.02 6.20
N THR A 6 21.08 3.75 5.08
CA THR A 6 19.86 4.32 4.49
C THR A 6 19.01 3.31 3.73
N ARG A 7 19.62 2.27 3.13
CA ARG A 7 18.87 1.26 2.33
C ARG A 7 18.11 0.24 3.19
N ARG A 8 18.58 -0.08 4.39
CA ARG A 8 17.91 -1.06 5.28
C ARG A 8 16.58 -0.55 5.83
N HIS A 9 16.47 0.73 6.14
CA HIS A 9 15.24 1.31 6.68
C HIS A 9 14.09 1.33 5.66
N MET A 10 14.37 1.60 4.38
CA MET A 10 13.32 1.66 3.36
C MET A 10 12.62 0.31 3.11
N HIS A 11 13.35 -0.80 3.24
CA HIS A 11 12.77 -2.14 3.13
C HIS A 11 11.83 -2.44 4.30
N ALA A 12 12.28 -2.21 5.54
CA ALA A 12 11.46 -2.46 6.72
C ALA A 12 10.17 -1.61 6.72
N ASP A 13 10.24 -0.36 6.25
CA ASP A 13 9.09 0.53 6.14
C ASP A 13 8.09 0.07 5.06
N SER A 14 8.58 -0.45 3.93
CA SER A 14 7.75 -1.06 2.89
C SER A 14 7.09 -2.34 3.40
N ASP A 15 7.79 -3.14 4.19
CA ASP A 15 7.27 -4.40 4.74
C ASP A 15 6.11 -4.15 5.71
N VAL A 16 6.22 -3.13 6.58
CA VAL A 16 5.14 -2.74 7.51
C VAL A 16 3.91 -2.21 6.76
N LEU A 17 4.11 -1.44 5.69
CA LEU A 17 3.01 -0.95 4.86
C LEU A 17 2.27 -2.12 4.19
N MET A 18 3.01 -3.07 3.61
CA MET A 18 2.44 -4.23 2.93
C MET A 18 1.70 -5.15 3.90
N GLN A 19 2.24 -5.40 5.10
CA GLN A 19 1.54 -6.17 6.13
C GLN A 19 0.20 -5.53 6.54
N LYS A 20 0.14 -4.19 6.63
CA LYS A 20 -1.13 -3.49 6.93
C LYS A 20 -2.12 -3.61 5.77
N LEU A 21 -1.65 -3.54 4.53
CA LEU A 21 -2.49 -3.73 3.35
C LEU A 21 -3.05 -5.15 3.31
N GLU A 22 -2.23 -6.16 3.57
CA GLU A 22 -2.66 -7.56 3.71
C GLU A 22 -3.77 -7.68 4.75
N PHE A 23 -3.55 -7.16 5.96
CA PHE A 23 -4.57 -7.19 7.03
C PHE A 23 -5.89 -6.50 6.64
N ILE A 24 -5.85 -5.35 5.96
CA ILE A 24 -7.06 -4.69 5.47
C ILE A 24 -7.79 -5.57 4.45
N MET A 25 -7.04 -6.22 3.55
CA MET A 25 -7.59 -7.02 2.46
C MET A 25 -8.06 -8.42 2.88
N GLU A 26 -7.68 -8.89 4.07
CA GLU A 26 -8.25 -10.10 4.67
C GLU A 26 -9.77 -9.98 4.84
N SER A 27 -10.28 -8.78 5.11
CA SER A 27 -11.72 -8.49 5.20
C SER A 27 -12.40 -8.60 3.84
N PRO A 28 -13.34 -9.55 3.64
CA PRO A 28 -14.08 -9.66 2.38
C PRO A 28 -14.87 -8.40 2.04
N THR A 29 -15.37 -7.69 3.06
CA THR A 29 -16.10 -6.44 2.90
C THR A 29 -15.20 -5.34 2.31
N GLU A 30 -14.00 -5.17 2.87
CA GLU A 30 -13.07 -4.14 2.41
C GLU A 30 -12.49 -4.47 1.03
N ARG A 31 -12.14 -5.73 0.79
CA ARG A 31 -11.72 -6.21 -0.54
C ARG A 31 -12.80 -5.96 -1.60
N ASN A 32 -14.07 -6.27 -1.31
CA ASN A 32 -15.18 -6.01 -2.23
C ASN A 32 -15.45 -4.52 -2.43
N ARG A 33 -15.25 -3.68 -1.42
CA ARG A 33 -15.29 -2.21 -1.57
C ARG A 33 -14.17 -1.74 -2.49
N TYR A 34 -12.94 -2.18 -2.28
CA TYR A 34 -11.78 -1.83 -3.11
C TYR A 34 -11.96 -2.24 -4.58
N LYS A 35 -12.40 -3.48 -4.84
CA LYS A 35 -12.64 -4.02 -6.19
C LYS A 35 -13.66 -3.22 -7.01
N ARG A 36 -14.59 -2.52 -6.36
CA ARG A 36 -15.61 -1.69 -7.01
C ARG A 36 -15.11 -0.30 -7.42
N LEU A 37 -13.94 0.11 -6.95
CA LEU A 37 -13.34 1.41 -7.27
C LEU A 37 -12.72 1.37 -8.67
N LYS A 38 -13.15 2.31 -9.52
CA LYS A 38 -12.79 2.32 -10.95
C LYS A 38 -11.57 3.19 -11.27
N SER A 39 -11.27 4.17 -10.43
CA SER A 39 -10.15 5.08 -10.65
C SER A 39 -9.02 4.82 -9.65
N TYR A 40 -7.78 5.04 -10.09
CA TYR A 40 -6.62 4.98 -9.22
C TYR A 40 -6.72 5.96 -8.04
N LYS A 41 -7.29 7.15 -8.28
CA LYS A 41 -7.52 8.15 -7.25
C LYS A 41 -8.43 7.63 -6.14
N ASP A 42 -9.51 6.93 -6.49
CA ASP A 42 -10.45 6.39 -5.51
C ASP A 42 -9.83 5.24 -4.72
N LYS A 43 -9.09 4.36 -5.40
CA LYS A 43 -8.32 3.29 -4.75
C LYS A 43 -7.30 3.85 -3.75
N LEU A 44 -6.60 4.92 -4.12
CA LEU A 44 -5.65 5.59 -3.23
C LEU A 44 -6.33 6.26 -2.04
N ASN A 45 -7.46 6.93 -2.25
CA ASN A 45 -8.25 7.51 -1.17
C ASN A 45 -8.76 6.43 -0.21
N PHE A 46 -9.20 5.28 -0.72
CA PHE A 46 -9.59 4.14 0.09
C PHE A 46 -8.46 3.65 1.01
N LEU A 47 -7.26 3.50 0.46
CA LEU A 47 -6.08 3.08 1.23
C LEU A 47 -5.69 4.14 2.27
N LYS A 48 -5.61 5.41 1.86
CA LYS A 48 -5.34 6.54 2.76
C LYS A 48 -6.33 6.57 3.92
N ASN A 49 -7.62 6.38 3.64
CA ASN A 49 -8.68 6.37 4.66
C ASN A 49 -8.52 5.24 5.68
N HIS A 50 -8.02 4.08 5.28
CA HIS A 50 -7.69 3.00 6.20
C HIS A 50 -6.42 3.26 7.01
N PHE A 51 -5.50 4.05 6.47
CA PHE A 51 -4.29 4.47 7.18
C PHE A 51 -4.48 5.70 8.08
N ILE A 52 -5.67 6.31 8.15
CA ILE A 52 -5.97 7.50 8.97
C ILE A 52 -5.64 7.30 10.46
N MET A 53 -5.54 6.06 10.95
CA MET A 53 -5.10 5.79 12.33
C MET A 53 -3.58 5.72 12.53
N SER A 54 -2.78 5.88 11.46
CA SER A 54 -1.33 5.74 11.49
C SER A 54 -0.69 6.74 10.52
N ASP A 55 -0.54 8.00 10.96
CA ASP A 55 0.14 9.08 10.22
C ASP A 55 1.46 8.66 9.57
N MET A 56 2.21 7.76 10.23
CA MET A 56 3.45 7.20 9.71
C MET A 56 3.23 6.35 8.44
N ALA A 57 2.16 5.57 8.38
CA ALA A 57 1.84 4.74 7.21
C ALA A 57 1.37 5.59 6.03
N ILE A 58 0.63 6.67 6.27
CA ILE A 58 0.27 7.64 5.23
C ILE A 58 1.53 8.28 4.66
N ARG A 59 2.45 8.75 5.52
CA ARG A 59 3.72 9.36 5.09
C ARG A 59 4.59 8.39 4.30
N LEU A 60 4.63 7.11 4.68
CA LEU A 60 5.36 6.07 3.95
C LEU A 60 4.74 5.78 2.59
N LEU A 61 3.41 5.65 2.52
CA LEU A 61 2.67 5.49 1.27
C LEU A 61 2.93 6.66 0.32
N GLU A 62 2.85 7.89 0.84
CA GLU A 62 3.08 9.10 0.07
C GLU A 62 4.51 9.18 -0.46
N ARG A 63 5.49 8.94 0.40
CA ARG A 63 6.91 9.01 0.05
C ARG A 63 7.34 7.93 -0.95
N GLN A 64 6.78 6.72 -0.86
CA GLN A 64 7.25 5.60 -1.67
C GLN A 64 6.49 5.47 -2.99
N TYR A 65 5.18 5.70 -2.99
CA TYR A 65 4.33 5.28 -4.11
C TYR A 65 3.52 6.40 -4.76
N LEU A 66 3.39 7.57 -4.13
CA LEU A 66 2.50 8.63 -4.66
C LEU A 66 3.22 9.76 -5.38
N LEU A 67 4.56 9.71 -5.46
CA LEU A 67 5.36 10.76 -6.07
C LEU A 67 5.39 10.69 -7.61
N SER A 68 5.05 9.54 -8.22
CA SER A 68 5.03 9.38 -9.68
C SER A 68 3.93 8.41 -10.14
N PRO A 69 3.41 8.54 -11.38
CA PRO A 69 2.42 7.61 -11.94
C PRO A 69 2.91 6.15 -11.97
N ASP A 70 4.18 5.92 -12.33
CA ASP A 70 4.76 4.58 -12.42
C ASP A 70 4.80 3.89 -11.05
N SER A 71 5.14 4.64 -9.99
CA SER A 71 5.13 4.13 -8.61
C SER A 71 3.71 3.85 -8.11
N GLN A 72 2.72 4.61 -8.58
CA GLN A 72 1.31 4.35 -8.28
C GLN A 72 0.85 3.05 -8.93
N GLU A 73 1.22 2.82 -10.18
CA GLU A 73 0.92 1.57 -10.90
C GLU A 73 1.59 0.36 -10.23
N GLU A 74 2.86 0.48 -9.81
CA GLU A 74 3.57 -0.55 -9.06
C GLU A 74 2.83 -0.94 -7.77
N LEU A 75 2.34 0.05 -7.02
CA LEU A 75 1.56 -0.19 -5.80
C LEU A 75 0.27 -0.96 -6.12
N MET A 76 -0.44 -0.59 -7.18
CA MET A 76 -1.69 -1.26 -7.57
C MET A 76 -1.43 -2.71 -7.97
N ASN A 77 -0.38 -2.96 -8.75
CA ASN A 77 0.03 -4.31 -9.13
C ASN A 77 0.39 -5.18 -7.91
N LYS A 78 1.08 -4.61 -6.90
CA LYS A 78 1.38 -5.31 -5.64
C LYS A 78 0.10 -5.66 -4.86
N VAL A 79 -0.85 -4.73 -4.78
CA VAL A 79 -2.15 -4.97 -4.12
C VAL A 79 -2.96 -6.05 -4.85
N ASP A 80 -3.00 -6.03 -6.18
CA ASP A 80 -3.71 -7.04 -6.96
C ASP A 80 -3.08 -8.43 -6.82
N GLN A 81 -1.74 -8.53 -6.72
CA GLN A 81 -1.05 -9.79 -6.42
C GLN A 81 -1.40 -10.34 -5.03
N ILE A 82 -1.47 -9.48 -4.02
CA ILE A 82 -1.90 -9.87 -2.66
C ILE A 82 -3.30 -10.48 -2.72
N ILE A 83 -4.24 -9.80 -3.40
CA ILE A 83 -5.62 -10.27 -3.54
C ILE A 83 -5.66 -11.63 -4.26
N SER A 84 -4.93 -11.77 -5.37
CA SER A 84 -4.91 -13.03 -6.14
C SER A 84 -4.44 -14.22 -5.31
N ARG A 85 -3.46 -14.03 -4.40
CA ARG A 85 -2.96 -15.09 -3.52
C ARG A 85 -4.00 -15.52 -2.47
N MET A 86 -4.84 -14.59 -2.01
CA MET A 86 -5.88 -14.87 -1.02
C MET A 86 -7.10 -15.59 -1.61
N GLU A 87 -7.28 -15.51 -2.92
CA GLU A 87 -8.41 -16.12 -3.65
C GLU A 87 -8.04 -17.44 -4.33
N SER A 88 -6.77 -17.83 -4.26
CA SER A 88 -6.26 -19.14 -4.71
C SER A 88 -6.35 -20.17 -3.59
#